data_AF-A0A968XP09-F1
#
_entry.id   AF-A0A968XP09-F1
#
_cell.length_a   1.000
_cell.length_b   1.000
_cell.length_c   1.000
_cell.angle_alpha   90.00
_cell.angle_beta   90.00
_cell.angle_gamma   90.00
#
_symmetry.space_group_name_H-M   'P 1'
#
loop_
_entity.id
_entity.type
_entity.pdbx_description
1 polymer ?
#
loop_
_entity_poly.entity_id
_entity_poly.type
_entity_poly.pdbx_seq_one_letter_code
_entity_poly.pdbx_strand_id
1 'polypeptide(L)'
;MLDVRCLWRGLQNEGCELRFLGFNNSAIAQDRRRLLDVAENAVTQLSKICKDSHVISDAFQSIAKKTTQAFQSLRNYGPFDVVNLDLCDSLIPRGKPGEMEANYSALLQLLCFQLERQRTPWLLFATTQVDRESANQPEINKLAQPLRENCNQHGNFAEALEKLVPRAAFESAGHALDISGLDVNQLTNLFGVMLGKWLMRPLAQSSPRCSVKLLPSYRYTIRPDTNVAMLSVGFLITPHFAPPVDATGLSNLKTNVREFPDELESAIDLVAVAKGIKDVDGILAADTQLKDALTNSSADLLAEASYDRDEYLRWVADGEREAKV
;
A
#
# COMPACT_ATOMS: atom_id res chain seq x y z
N MET A 1 -6.68 5.99 15.13
CA MET A 1 -6.00 4.68 14.98
C MET A 1 -7.01 3.61 14.61
N LEU A 2 -7.67 3.78 13.46
CA LEU A 2 -8.78 2.91 13.05
C LEU A 2 -8.27 1.59 12.47
N ASP A 3 -7.15 1.60 11.75
CA ASP A 3 -6.59 0.40 11.12
C ASP A 3 -6.25 -0.69 12.14
N VAL A 4 -5.62 -0.30 13.26
CA VAL A 4 -5.28 -1.23 14.35
C VAL A 4 -6.55 -1.81 14.97
N ARG A 5 -7.61 -1.01 15.16
CA ARG A 5 -8.90 -1.49 15.67
C ARG A 5 -9.57 -2.45 14.70
N CYS A 6 -9.52 -2.16 13.41
CA CYS A 6 -10.06 -3.01 12.36
C CYS A 6 -9.36 -4.38 12.35
N LEU A 7 -8.02 -4.39 12.35
CA LEU A 7 -7.21 -5.61 12.45
C LEU A 7 -7.48 -6.37 13.76
N TRP A 8 -7.51 -5.66 14.89
CA TRP A 8 -7.82 -6.26 16.20
C TRP A 8 -9.18 -6.95 16.22
N ARG A 9 -10.24 -6.32 15.68
CA ARG A 9 -11.56 -6.94 15.56
C ARG A 9 -11.53 -8.18 14.68
N GLY A 10 -10.85 -8.10 13.53
CA GLY A 10 -10.74 -9.21 12.58
C GLY A 10 -9.97 -10.42 13.11
N LEU A 11 -9.04 -10.22 14.05
CA LEU A 11 -8.13 -11.25 14.57
C LEU A 11 -8.53 -11.78 15.96
N GLN A 12 -9.67 -11.39 16.51
CA GLN A 12 -10.10 -11.80 17.87
C GLN A 12 -10.07 -13.33 18.07
N ASN A 13 -10.51 -14.06 17.05
CA ASN A 13 -10.66 -15.52 17.08
C ASN A 13 -9.38 -16.28 16.70
N GLU A 14 -8.37 -15.59 16.16
CA GLU A 14 -7.14 -16.22 15.65
C GLU A 14 -6.06 -16.41 16.73
N GLY A 15 -6.35 -15.99 17.97
CA GLY A 15 -5.40 -16.15 19.09
C GLY A 15 -4.15 -15.26 18.98
N CYS A 16 -4.08 -14.35 17.99
CA CYS A 16 -2.94 -13.48 17.77
C CYS A 16 -2.87 -12.34 18.80
N GLU A 17 -1.65 -12.00 19.20
CA GLU A 17 -1.34 -10.74 19.89
C GLU A 17 -0.84 -9.71 18.87
N LEU A 18 -1.26 -8.46 19.03
CA LEU A 18 -0.89 -7.36 18.15
C LEU A 18 0.09 -6.42 18.82
N ARG A 19 1.22 -6.18 18.15
CA ARG A 19 2.18 -5.13 18.49
C ARG A 19 2.31 -4.20 17.29
N PHE A 20 2.23 -2.89 17.49
CA PHE A 20 2.31 -1.93 16.40
C PHE A 20 3.31 -0.81 16.65
N LEU A 21 3.80 -0.27 15.54
CA LEU A 21 4.52 1.00 15.47
C LEU A 21 3.81 1.89 14.45
N GLY A 22 3.41 3.09 14.85
CA GLY A 22 2.83 4.09 13.98
C GLY A 22 3.74 5.31 13.78
N PHE A 23 3.62 5.95 12.62
CA PHE A 23 4.24 7.24 12.32
C PHE A 23 3.12 8.25 12.04
N ASN A 24 3.13 9.39 12.73
CA ASN A 24 2.14 10.44 12.51
C ASN A 24 2.77 11.84 12.54
N ASN A 25 2.98 12.40 11.35
CA ASN A 25 3.55 13.74 11.17
C ASN A 25 2.62 14.89 11.63
N SER A 26 1.31 14.64 11.75
CA SER A 26 0.35 15.67 12.16
C SER A 26 0.38 15.96 13.67
N ALA A 27 1.02 15.10 14.45
CA ALA A 27 1.14 15.20 15.91
C ALA A 27 2.28 16.12 16.39
N ILE A 28 2.75 17.03 15.52
CA ILE A 28 3.71 18.09 15.86
C ILE A 28 3.03 19.22 16.66
N ALA A 29 1.72 19.45 16.46
CA ALA A 29 0.94 20.41 17.24
C ALA A 29 0.48 19.81 18.58
N GLN A 30 0.66 20.55 19.70
CA GLN A 30 0.40 20.06 21.06
C GLN A 30 -1.02 19.51 21.28
N ASP A 31 -2.05 20.18 20.74
CA ASP A 31 -3.44 19.74 20.92
C ASP A 31 -3.74 18.44 20.16
N ARG A 32 -3.12 18.24 18.98
CA ARG A 32 -3.24 16.99 18.21
C ARG A 32 -2.47 15.85 18.86
N ARG A 33 -1.37 16.15 19.55
CA ARG A 33 -0.61 15.14 20.31
C ARG A 33 -1.44 14.55 21.46
N ARG A 34 -2.18 15.37 22.21
CA ARG A 34 -3.07 14.89 23.28
C ARG A 34 -4.13 13.93 22.76
N LEU A 35 -4.77 14.26 21.64
CA LEU A 35 -5.76 13.38 21.00
C LEU A 35 -5.13 12.05 20.55
N LEU A 36 -3.91 12.11 20.00
CA LEU A 36 -3.17 10.91 19.64
C LEU A 36 -2.84 10.05 20.86
N ASP A 37 -2.36 10.64 21.96
CA ASP A 37 -2.01 9.91 23.19
C ASP A 37 -3.26 9.25 23.81
N VAL A 38 -4.42 9.92 23.77
CA VAL A 38 -5.71 9.33 24.21
C VAL A 38 -6.10 8.16 23.32
N ALA A 39 -5.99 8.31 22.00
CA ALA A 39 -6.31 7.24 21.05
C ALA A 39 -5.37 6.04 21.19
N GLU A 40 -4.06 6.29 21.39
CA GLU A 40 -3.04 5.26 21.61
C GLU A 40 -3.27 4.51 22.92
N ASN A 41 -3.56 5.23 24.01
CA ASN A 41 -3.91 4.60 25.29
C ASN A 41 -5.18 3.76 25.14
N ALA A 42 -6.23 4.28 24.51
CA ALA A 42 -7.47 3.53 24.31
C ALA A 42 -7.27 2.23 23.51
N VAL A 43 -6.36 2.22 22.53
CA VAL A 43 -6.03 1.02 21.75
C VAL A 43 -5.15 0.06 22.56
N THR A 44 -4.13 0.54 23.26
CA THR A 44 -3.22 -0.31 24.05
C THR A 44 -3.87 -0.96 25.28
N GLN A 45 -5.04 -0.48 25.71
CA GLN A 45 -5.87 -1.15 26.73
C GLN A 45 -6.72 -2.29 26.18
N LEU A 46 -6.83 -2.46 24.85
CA LEU A 46 -7.57 -3.57 24.28
C LEU A 46 -6.88 -4.90 24.58
N SER A 47 -7.67 -5.97 24.69
CA SER A 47 -7.15 -7.32 24.91
C SER A 47 -6.21 -7.73 23.77
N LYS A 48 -5.16 -8.48 24.07
CA LYS A 48 -4.19 -8.98 23.08
C LYS A 48 -3.48 -7.87 22.28
N ILE A 49 -3.48 -6.62 22.74
CA ILE A 49 -2.60 -5.57 22.22
C ILE A 49 -1.43 -5.39 23.18
N CYS A 50 -0.20 -5.45 22.66
CA CYS A 50 1.00 -5.25 23.46
C CYS A 50 1.06 -3.80 23.96
N LYS A 51 1.22 -3.64 25.27
CA LYS A 51 1.24 -2.33 25.94
C LYS A 51 2.41 -1.43 25.55
N ASP A 52 3.45 -2.00 24.98
CA ASP A 52 4.60 -1.27 24.48
C ASP A 52 4.40 -0.76 23.04
N SER A 53 3.28 -1.07 22.38
CA SER A 53 2.95 -0.52 21.06
C SER A 53 2.88 1.01 21.09
N HIS A 54 3.32 1.66 20.01
CA HIS A 54 3.61 3.09 20.09
C HIS A 54 3.37 3.86 18.78
N VAL A 55 2.97 5.14 18.88
CA VAL A 55 2.93 6.07 17.74
C VAL A 55 3.91 7.23 17.93
N ILE A 56 4.81 7.37 16.97
CA ILE A 56 5.85 8.40 16.96
C ILE A 56 5.38 9.61 16.17
N SER A 57 5.60 10.80 16.72
CA SER A 57 5.43 12.08 16.01
C SER A 57 6.59 12.32 15.03
N ASP A 58 6.70 11.49 14.00
CA ASP A 58 7.66 11.64 12.91
C ASP A 58 7.01 11.22 11.59
N ALA A 59 7.58 11.66 10.49
CA ALA A 59 7.17 11.27 9.16
C ALA A 59 7.75 9.87 8.83
N PHE A 60 6.99 9.04 8.12
CA PHE A 60 7.48 7.73 7.65
C PHE A 60 8.78 7.90 6.84
N GLN A 61 8.87 8.96 6.03
CA GLN A 61 10.01 9.29 5.19
C GLN A 61 11.33 9.37 5.99
N SER A 62 11.27 9.71 7.28
CA SER A 62 12.45 9.79 8.16
C SER A 62 13.18 8.46 8.35
N ILE A 63 12.52 7.31 8.09
CA ILE A 63 13.21 6.01 8.18
C ILE A 63 14.27 5.83 7.11
N ALA A 64 14.23 6.60 6.00
CA ALA A 64 15.23 6.52 4.93
C ALA A 64 16.66 6.79 5.44
N LYS A 65 16.80 7.49 6.57
CA LYS A 65 18.09 7.80 7.20
C LYS A 65 18.29 6.95 8.45
N LYS A 66 19.29 6.06 8.44
CA LYS A 66 19.57 5.11 9.53
C LYS A 66 19.90 5.75 10.90
N THR A 67 20.25 7.02 10.91
CA THR A 67 20.61 7.78 12.13
C THR A 67 19.40 8.40 12.84
N THR A 68 18.20 8.34 12.26
CA THR A 68 17.00 8.97 12.84
C THR A 68 16.36 8.13 13.93
N GLN A 69 15.60 8.78 14.82
CA GLN A 69 14.79 8.10 15.82
C GLN A 69 13.72 7.20 15.17
N ALA A 70 13.16 7.63 14.04
CA ALA A 70 12.23 6.82 13.25
C ALA A 70 12.85 5.47 12.84
N PHE A 71 14.08 5.48 12.31
CA PHE A 71 14.76 4.24 11.94
C PHE A 71 15.13 3.38 13.16
N GLN A 72 15.56 3.99 14.27
CA GLN A 72 15.82 3.22 15.51
C GLN A 72 14.55 2.54 16.02
N SER A 73 13.41 3.22 15.92
CA SER A 73 12.12 2.67 16.32
C SER A 73 11.67 1.55 15.39
N LEU A 74 11.79 1.72 14.07
CA LEU A 74 11.59 0.63 13.11
C LEU A 74 12.39 -0.62 13.52
N ARG A 75 13.65 -0.43 13.91
CA ARG A 75 14.56 -1.51 14.30
C ARG A 75 14.21 -2.19 15.63
N ASN A 76 13.58 -1.47 16.55
CA ASN A 76 13.21 -1.97 17.87
C ASN A 76 11.86 -2.70 17.89
N TYR A 77 10.96 -2.35 16.97
CA TYR A 77 9.60 -2.90 16.92
C TYR A 77 9.42 -3.97 15.85
N GLY A 78 10.14 -3.85 14.72
CA GLY A 78 10.01 -4.81 13.63
C GLY A 78 10.87 -6.08 13.79
N PRO A 79 10.78 -7.03 12.84
CA PRO A 79 10.01 -6.95 11.59
C PRO A 79 8.50 -7.01 11.81
N PHE A 80 7.74 -6.65 10.77
CA PHE A 80 6.29 -6.60 10.77
C PHE A 80 5.69 -7.68 9.87
N ASP A 81 4.57 -8.26 10.29
CA ASP A 81 3.76 -9.17 9.46
C ASP A 81 2.80 -8.40 8.54
N VAL A 82 2.43 -7.18 8.97
CA VAL A 82 1.57 -6.25 8.23
C VAL A 82 2.17 -4.86 8.30
N VAL A 83 2.38 -4.25 7.13
CA VAL A 83 2.69 -2.83 6.99
C VAL A 83 1.50 -2.17 6.31
N ASN A 84 0.96 -1.12 6.93
CA ASN A 84 -0.03 -0.24 6.31
C ASN A 84 0.59 1.13 6.02
N LEU A 85 0.69 1.49 4.75
CA LEU A 85 1.13 2.81 4.31
C LEU A 85 -0.09 3.62 3.89
N ASP A 86 -0.62 4.39 4.83
CA ASP A 86 -1.63 5.40 4.52
C ASP A 86 -0.93 6.67 4.03
N LEU A 87 -0.74 6.74 2.72
CA LEU A 87 -0.23 7.92 2.05
C LEU A 87 -1.46 8.72 1.64
N CYS A 88 -1.92 9.57 2.56
CA CYS A 88 -3.07 10.43 2.30
C CYS A 88 -2.84 11.37 1.10
N ASP A 89 -1.59 11.53 0.67
CA ASP A 89 -1.16 12.19 -0.55
C ASP A 89 -0.72 11.19 -1.63
N SER A 90 -0.56 11.65 -2.87
CA SER A 90 -0.14 10.80 -3.98
C SER A 90 1.30 10.29 -3.81
N LEU A 91 1.52 9.00 -4.11
CA LEU A 91 2.85 8.41 -4.35
C LEU A 91 3.56 9.03 -5.57
N ILE A 92 2.85 9.80 -6.39
CA ILE A 92 3.41 10.73 -7.39
C ILE A 92 2.96 12.15 -7.03
N PRO A 93 3.60 12.78 -6.03
CA PRO A 93 3.17 14.06 -5.52
C PRO A 93 3.39 15.20 -6.52
N ARG A 94 2.51 16.20 -6.46
CA ARG A 94 2.57 17.46 -7.23
C ARG A 94 3.62 18.45 -6.68
N GLY A 95 4.30 18.06 -5.60
CA GLY A 95 5.04 18.95 -4.71
C GLY A 95 6.48 19.24 -5.15
N LYS A 96 7.34 19.52 -4.17
CA LYS A 96 8.73 19.93 -4.41
C LYS A 96 9.54 18.77 -5.01
N PRO A 97 10.53 19.07 -5.87
CA PRO A 97 11.50 18.07 -6.30
C PRO A 97 12.05 17.28 -5.10
N GLY A 98 11.98 15.95 -5.18
CA GLY A 98 12.49 15.04 -4.14
C GLY A 98 11.43 14.45 -3.19
N GLU A 99 10.17 14.86 -3.25
CA GLU A 99 9.11 14.23 -2.43
C GLU A 99 8.86 12.77 -2.82
N MET A 100 8.78 12.48 -4.12
CA MET A 100 8.73 11.09 -4.61
C MET A 100 9.97 10.31 -4.14
N GLU A 101 11.16 10.89 -4.29
CA GLU A 101 12.40 10.25 -3.85
C GLU A 101 12.38 9.92 -2.35
N ALA A 102 11.87 10.81 -1.50
CA ALA A 102 11.74 10.58 -0.07
C ALA A 102 10.81 9.40 0.25
N ASN A 103 9.64 9.33 -0.40
CA ASN A 103 8.67 8.24 -0.23
C ASN A 103 9.28 6.89 -0.65
N TYR A 104 9.86 6.82 -1.84
CA TYR A 104 10.43 5.58 -2.37
C TYR A 104 11.75 5.19 -1.68
N SER A 105 12.54 6.14 -1.19
CA SER A 105 13.72 5.86 -0.35
C SER A 105 13.32 5.24 0.98
N ALA A 106 12.27 5.76 1.63
CA ALA A 106 11.75 5.19 2.85
C ALA A 106 11.14 3.80 2.62
N LEU A 107 10.38 3.62 1.54
CA LEU A 107 9.85 2.32 1.15
C LEU A 107 10.97 1.31 0.89
N LEU A 108 12.00 1.68 0.14
CA LEU A 108 13.16 0.81 -0.10
C LEU A 108 13.89 0.47 1.21
N GLN A 109 14.07 1.45 2.10
CA GLN A 109 14.70 1.20 3.40
C GLN A 109 13.85 0.29 4.30
N LEU A 110 12.53 0.40 4.26
CA LEU A 110 11.61 -0.54 4.89
C LEU A 110 11.76 -1.95 4.30
N LEU A 111 11.76 -2.08 2.97
CA LEU A 111 11.94 -3.38 2.30
C LEU A 111 13.27 -4.03 2.71
N CYS A 112 14.38 -3.28 2.68
CA CYS A 112 15.68 -3.77 3.14
C CYS A 112 15.61 -4.28 4.59
N PHE A 113 15.00 -3.51 5.49
CA PHE A 113 14.85 -3.91 6.89
C PHE A 113 13.98 -5.16 7.08
N GLN A 114 12.85 -5.25 6.37
CA GLN A 114 12.01 -6.44 6.35
C GLN A 114 12.77 -7.65 5.83
N LEU A 115 13.47 -7.55 4.70
CA LEU A 115 14.21 -8.67 4.09
C LEU A 115 15.31 -9.24 4.98
N GLU A 116 15.97 -8.40 5.77
CA GLU A 116 17.03 -8.83 6.70
C GLU A 116 16.48 -9.73 7.82
N ARG A 117 15.21 -9.57 8.20
CA ARG A 117 14.66 -10.10 9.47
C ARG A 117 13.42 -10.96 9.31
N GLN A 118 12.57 -10.63 8.35
CA GLN A 118 11.31 -11.31 8.08
C GLN A 118 11.57 -12.58 7.26
N ARG A 119 11.22 -13.72 7.85
CA ARG A 119 11.42 -15.06 7.26
C ARG A 119 10.12 -15.66 6.73
N THR A 120 8.97 -15.08 7.08
CA THR A 120 7.65 -15.53 6.64
C THR A 120 7.02 -14.56 5.65
N PRO A 121 6.00 -14.99 4.90
CA PRO A 121 5.22 -14.07 4.07
C PRO A 121 4.63 -12.94 4.91
N TRP A 122 4.57 -11.75 4.34
CA TRP A 122 4.05 -10.55 5.02
C TRP A 122 3.27 -9.67 4.05
N LEU A 123 2.45 -8.78 4.60
CA LEU A 123 1.52 -7.94 3.85
C LEU A 123 2.00 -6.48 3.82
N LEU A 124 1.96 -5.89 2.63
CA LEU A 124 2.13 -4.45 2.43
C LEU A 124 0.84 -3.88 1.86
N PHE A 125 0.13 -3.10 2.66
CA PHE A 125 -0.98 -2.27 2.22
C PHE A 125 -0.49 -0.87 1.90
N ALA A 126 -0.99 -0.29 0.81
CA ALA A 126 -0.74 1.10 0.46
C ALA A 126 -2.04 1.75 0.00
N THR A 127 -2.36 2.87 0.62
CA THR A 127 -3.45 3.76 0.21
C THR A 127 -2.82 5.03 -0.33
N THR A 128 -3.21 5.45 -1.53
CA THR A 128 -2.61 6.61 -2.23
C THR A 128 -3.63 7.29 -3.13
N GLN A 129 -3.54 8.62 -3.25
CA GLN A 129 -4.28 9.33 -4.28
C GLN A 129 -3.73 9.00 -5.66
N VAL A 130 -4.63 8.85 -6.63
CA VAL A 130 -4.34 8.74 -8.05
C VAL A 130 -5.03 9.93 -8.71
N ASP A 131 -4.21 10.91 -9.07
CA ASP A 131 -4.63 12.16 -9.67
C ASP A 131 -3.84 12.36 -10.97
N ARG A 132 -4.53 12.37 -12.11
CA ARG A 132 -3.92 12.59 -13.44
C ARG A 132 -3.16 13.91 -13.48
N GLU A 133 -3.77 14.90 -12.85
CA GLU A 133 -3.35 16.27 -12.83
C GLU A 133 -2.13 16.47 -11.92
N SER A 134 -2.01 15.65 -10.86
CA SER A 134 -0.89 15.69 -9.91
C SER A 134 0.39 15.03 -10.41
N ALA A 135 0.30 14.24 -11.46
CA ALA A 135 1.35 13.32 -11.80
C ALA A 135 2.46 14.02 -12.61
N ASN A 136 3.64 14.15 -12.00
CA ASN A 136 4.83 14.67 -12.67
C ASN A 136 5.33 13.66 -13.72
N GLN A 137 5.21 14.00 -15.00
CA GLN A 137 5.46 13.06 -16.11
C GLN A 137 6.85 12.40 -16.08
N PRO A 138 7.97 13.13 -15.84
CA PRO A 138 9.27 12.52 -15.55
C PRO A 138 9.27 11.44 -14.46
N GLU A 139 8.56 11.66 -13.36
CA GLU A 139 8.49 10.76 -12.22
C GLU A 139 7.64 9.52 -12.52
N ILE A 140 6.49 9.71 -13.18
CA ILE A 140 5.71 8.61 -13.76
C ILE A 140 6.58 7.76 -14.66
N ASN A 141 7.36 8.39 -15.53
CA ASN A 141 8.22 7.67 -16.46
C ASN A 141 9.31 6.86 -15.75
N LYS A 142 9.82 7.31 -14.60
CA LYS A 142 10.72 6.49 -13.78
C LYS A 142 10.00 5.28 -13.18
N LEU A 143 8.81 5.50 -12.61
CA LEU A 143 8.00 4.43 -12.01
C LEU A 143 7.56 3.39 -13.05
N ALA A 144 7.18 3.84 -14.24
CA ALA A 144 6.70 3.01 -15.35
C ALA A 144 7.83 2.25 -16.07
N GLN A 145 9.10 2.53 -15.79
CA GLN A 145 10.22 1.93 -16.51
C GLN A 145 10.18 0.39 -16.52
N PRO A 146 10.00 -0.33 -15.40
CA PRO A 146 9.98 -1.79 -15.41
C PRO A 146 8.78 -2.37 -16.18
N LEU A 147 7.66 -1.66 -16.22
CA LEU A 147 6.50 -2.03 -17.02
C LEU A 147 6.83 -1.94 -18.51
N ARG A 148 7.45 -0.83 -18.96
CA ARG A 148 7.83 -0.65 -20.37
C ARG A 148 8.89 -1.64 -20.83
N GLU A 149 9.85 -1.95 -19.97
CA GLU A 149 10.86 -2.98 -20.25
C GLU A 149 10.18 -4.32 -20.59
N ASN A 150 9.19 -4.75 -19.80
CA ASN A 150 8.42 -5.96 -20.10
C ASN A 150 7.59 -5.83 -21.39
N CYS A 151 6.93 -4.70 -21.65
CA CYS A 151 6.19 -4.50 -22.91
C CYS A 151 7.09 -4.64 -24.15
N ASN A 152 8.31 -4.09 -24.08
CA ASN A 152 9.25 -4.12 -25.20
C ASN A 152 9.87 -5.52 -25.40
N GLN A 153 10.07 -6.28 -24.33
CA GLN A 153 10.72 -7.59 -24.37
C GLN A 153 9.73 -8.73 -24.61
N HIS A 154 8.47 -8.55 -24.21
CA HIS A 154 7.49 -9.62 -24.11
C HIS A 154 6.12 -9.19 -24.67
N GLY A 155 5.81 -9.66 -25.88
CA GLY A 155 4.54 -9.34 -26.56
C GLY A 155 3.30 -9.79 -25.78
N ASN A 156 3.35 -10.92 -25.09
CA ASN A 156 2.27 -11.42 -24.24
C ASN A 156 1.97 -10.50 -23.04
N PHE A 157 2.99 -9.84 -22.48
CA PHE A 157 2.78 -8.84 -21.43
C PHE A 157 2.14 -7.57 -22.00
N ALA A 158 2.60 -7.10 -23.17
CA ALA A 158 1.98 -5.97 -23.85
C ALA A 158 0.48 -6.23 -24.17
N GLU A 159 0.16 -7.43 -24.68
CA GLU A 159 -1.23 -7.87 -24.92
C GLU A 159 -2.06 -7.96 -23.63
N ALA A 160 -1.46 -8.37 -22.52
CA ALA A 160 -2.14 -8.37 -21.23
C ALA A 160 -2.44 -6.94 -20.76
N LEU A 161 -1.46 -6.03 -20.88
CA LEU A 161 -1.61 -4.64 -20.47
C LEU A 161 -2.59 -3.86 -21.36
N GLU A 162 -2.67 -4.16 -22.65
CA GLU A 162 -3.63 -3.57 -23.59
C GLU A 162 -5.10 -3.79 -23.17
N LYS A 163 -5.36 -4.82 -22.36
CA LYS A 163 -6.69 -5.08 -21.76
C LYS A 163 -7.04 -4.13 -20.62
N LEU A 164 -6.05 -3.40 -20.09
CA LEU A 164 -6.24 -2.39 -19.04
C LEU A 164 -6.22 -0.98 -19.60
N VAL A 165 -5.30 -0.69 -20.51
CA VAL A 165 -5.09 0.66 -21.07
C VAL A 165 -4.81 0.58 -22.56
N PRO A 166 -5.21 1.59 -23.37
CA PRO A 166 -4.95 1.59 -24.80
C PRO A 166 -3.46 1.44 -25.11
N ARG A 167 -3.14 0.64 -26.13
CA ARG A 167 -1.75 0.37 -26.54
C ARG A 167 -0.93 1.64 -26.83
N ALA A 168 -1.57 2.66 -27.39
CA ALA A 168 -0.98 3.97 -27.65
C ALA A 168 -0.42 4.66 -26.37
N ALA A 169 -0.96 4.34 -25.19
CA ALA A 169 -0.50 4.92 -23.92
C ALA A 169 0.90 4.44 -23.52
N PHE A 170 1.27 3.20 -23.85
CA PHE A 170 2.56 2.61 -23.44
C PHE A 170 3.52 2.30 -24.59
N GLU A 171 3.07 2.39 -25.84
CA GLU A 171 3.92 2.30 -27.04
C GLU A 171 4.24 3.69 -27.66
N SER A 172 4.03 4.78 -26.91
CA SER A 172 4.24 6.13 -27.44
C SER A 172 5.69 6.38 -27.90
N ALA A 173 5.83 7.20 -28.94
CA ALA A 173 7.12 7.57 -29.50
C ALA A 173 7.99 8.25 -28.42
N GLY A 174 9.19 7.70 -28.15
CA GLY A 174 10.11 8.21 -27.13
C GLY A 174 10.06 7.48 -25.79
N HIS A 175 9.37 6.34 -25.69
CA HIS A 175 9.30 5.50 -24.48
C HIS A 175 8.70 6.20 -23.25
N ALA A 176 7.94 7.28 -23.44
CA ALA A 176 7.18 7.89 -22.36
C ALA A 176 5.83 7.18 -22.20
N LEU A 177 5.34 7.09 -20.97
CA LEU A 177 3.97 6.63 -20.73
C LEU A 177 3.03 7.83 -20.92
N ASP A 178 2.12 7.77 -21.88
CA ASP A 178 1.11 8.81 -22.08
C ASP A 178 -0.15 8.47 -21.28
N ILE A 179 -0.37 9.23 -20.21
CA ILE A 179 -1.53 9.07 -19.33
C ILE A 179 -2.67 10.07 -19.64
N SER A 180 -2.48 10.96 -20.61
CA SER A 180 -3.41 12.08 -20.87
C SER A 180 -4.80 11.62 -21.32
N GLY A 181 -4.85 10.54 -22.11
CA GLY A 181 -6.09 9.95 -22.63
C GLY A 181 -6.72 8.87 -21.75
N LEU A 182 -6.12 8.54 -20.61
CA LEU A 182 -6.62 7.44 -19.76
C LEU A 182 -7.72 7.93 -18.83
N ASP A 183 -8.85 7.22 -18.77
CA ASP A 183 -9.87 7.48 -17.74
C ASP A 183 -9.38 7.13 -16.31
N VAL A 184 -10.17 7.46 -15.29
CA VAL A 184 -9.78 7.23 -13.88
C VAL A 184 -9.59 5.74 -13.56
N ASN A 185 -10.34 4.85 -14.20
CA ASN A 185 -10.23 3.40 -13.98
C ASN A 185 -8.95 2.87 -14.60
N GLN A 186 -8.71 3.26 -15.85
CA GLN A 186 -7.51 2.93 -16.59
C GLN A 186 -6.26 3.42 -15.86
N LEU A 187 -6.27 4.67 -15.41
CA LEU A 187 -5.16 5.26 -14.66
C LEU A 187 -4.93 4.55 -13.32
N THR A 188 -5.99 4.24 -12.57
CA THR A 188 -5.90 3.54 -11.29
C THR A 188 -5.36 2.12 -11.46
N ASN A 189 -5.86 1.39 -12.46
CA ASN A 189 -5.40 0.04 -12.77
C ASN A 189 -3.93 0.06 -13.18
N LEU A 190 -3.55 0.99 -14.06
CA LEU A 190 -2.17 1.17 -14.49
C LEU A 190 -1.25 1.52 -13.32
N PHE A 191 -1.71 2.36 -12.39
CA PHE A 191 -0.92 2.72 -11.21
C PHE A 191 -0.68 1.52 -10.30
N GLY A 192 -1.70 0.68 -10.07
CA GLY A 192 -1.52 -0.60 -9.35
C GLY A 192 -0.48 -1.50 -10.01
N VAL A 193 -0.48 -1.58 -11.34
CA VAL A 193 0.52 -2.35 -12.10
C VAL A 193 1.92 -1.75 -11.93
N MET A 194 2.06 -0.43 -12.10
CA MET A 194 3.33 0.27 -11.98
C MET A 194 3.96 0.10 -10.59
N LEU A 195 3.18 0.27 -9.53
CA LEU A 195 3.67 0.10 -8.15
C LEU A 195 4.10 -1.34 -7.88
N GLY A 196 3.30 -2.33 -8.29
CA GLY A 196 3.66 -3.73 -8.09
C GLY A 196 4.90 -4.14 -8.90
N LYS A 197 5.04 -3.66 -10.14
CA LYS A 197 6.26 -3.85 -10.95
C LYS A 197 7.49 -3.18 -10.34
N TRP A 198 7.31 -1.99 -9.75
CA TRP A 198 8.38 -1.34 -9.01
C TRP A 198 8.80 -2.16 -7.80
N LEU A 199 7.85 -2.73 -7.03
CA LEU A 199 8.15 -3.60 -5.88
C LEU A 199 8.86 -4.89 -6.30
N MET A 200 8.42 -5.53 -7.38
CA MET A 200 8.99 -6.78 -7.88
C MET A 200 10.48 -6.67 -8.18
N ARG A 201 10.93 -5.54 -8.75
CA ARG A 201 12.32 -5.39 -9.21
C ARG A 201 13.38 -5.51 -8.10
N PRO A 202 13.37 -4.69 -7.02
CA PRO A 202 14.33 -4.84 -5.93
C PRO A 202 14.12 -6.15 -5.15
N LEU A 203 12.88 -6.66 -5.04
CA LEU A 203 12.57 -7.89 -4.31
C LEU A 203 13.01 -9.16 -5.04
N ALA A 204 12.98 -9.17 -6.37
CA ALA A 204 13.52 -10.29 -7.16
C ALA A 204 15.07 -10.32 -7.12
N GLN A 205 15.71 -9.18 -6.86
CA GLN A 205 17.16 -9.02 -6.78
C GLN A 205 17.71 -9.12 -5.35
N SER A 206 16.84 -9.25 -4.35
CA SER A 206 17.27 -9.33 -2.95
C SER A 206 17.78 -10.72 -2.55
N SER A 207 18.37 -10.81 -1.36
CA SER A 207 18.74 -12.07 -0.71
C SER A 207 18.13 -12.10 0.71
N PRO A 208 17.11 -12.95 0.97
CA PRO A 208 16.48 -13.89 0.05
C PRO A 208 15.73 -13.18 -1.09
N ARG A 209 15.54 -13.87 -2.22
CA ARG A 209 14.66 -13.38 -3.29
C ARG A 209 13.22 -13.43 -2.80
N CYS A 210 12.41 -12.45 -3.17
CA CYS A 210 11.00 -12.39 -2.79
C CYS A 210 10.10 -12.30 -4.01
N SER A 211 8.99 -13.04 -3.97
CA SER A 211 7.89 -12.87 -4.94
C SER A 211 6.86 -11.89 -4.40
N VAL A 212 6.22 -11.15 -5.31
CA VAL A 212 5.18 -10.16 -4.99
C VAL A 212 3.89 -10.61 -5.66
N LYS A 213 2.80 -10.64 -4.91
CA LYS A 213 1.46 -10.88 -5.43
C LYS A 213 0.53 -9.73 -5.07
N LEU A 214 -0.06 -9.09 -6.07
CA LEU A 214 -1.14 -8.14 -5.85
C LEU A 214 -2.38 -8.89 -5.34
N LEU A 215 -3.00 -8.35 -4.30
CA LEU A 215 -4.22 -8.87 -3.66
C LEU A 215 -5.44 -8.09 -4.17
N PRO A 216 -6.67 -8.58 -3.92
CA PRO A 216 -7.88 -7.81 -4.20
C PRO A 216 -7.78 -6.40 -3.62
N SER A 217 -8.02 -5.42 -4.48
CA SER A 217 -7.74 -4.01 -4.21
C SER A 217 -8.97 -3.18 -4.57
N TYR A 218 -9.06 -1.97 -4.03
CA TYR A 218 -10.24 -1.13 -4.07
C TYR A 218 -9.89 0.30 -4.45
N ARG A 219 -10.84 1.00 -5.08
CA ARG A 219 -10.77 2.43 -5.30
C ARG A 219 -12.08 3.11 -4.93
N TYR A 220 -11.99 4.36 -4.53
CA TYR A 220 -13.14 5.25 -4.32
C TYR A 220 -12.78 6.68 -4.71
N THR A 221 -13.76 7.48 -5.08
CA THR A 221 -13.56 8.84 -5.56
C THR A 221 -13.53 9.79 -4.37
N ILE A 222 -12.50 10.64 -4.30
CA ILE A 222 -12.38 11.66 -3.24
C ILE A 222 -12.67 13.07 -3.73
N ARG A 223 -12.48 13.32 -5.04
CA ARG A 223 -12.83 14.59 -5.68
C ARG A 223 -13.48 14.32 -7.04
N PRO A 224 -14.83 14.26 -7.10
CA PRO A 224 -15.55 13.91 -8.33
C PRO A 224 -15.34 14.92 -9.47
N ASP A 225 -15.19 16.20 -9.13
CA ASP A 225 -14.95 17.30 -10.06
C ASP A 225 -13.61 17.17 -10.80
N THR A 226 -12.57 16.72 -10.09
CA THR A 226 -11.20 16.55 -10.62
C THR A 226 -10.85 15.10 -10.98
N ASN A 227 -11.81 14.16 -10.88
CA ASN A 227 -11.62 12.72 -11.11
C ASN A 227 -10.46 12.12 -10.31
N VAL A 228 -10.28 12.56 -9.05
CA VAL A 228 -9.25 12.00 -8.19
C VAL A 228 -9.80 10.83 -7.42
N ALA A 229 -9.15 9.68 -7.60
CA ALA A 229 -9.46 8.46 -6.87
C ALA A 229 -8.45 8.24 -5.75
N MET A 230 -8.91 7.68 -4.64
CA MET A 230 -8.06 7.00 -3.69
C MET A 230 -7.96 5.53 -4.09
N LEU A 231 -6.74 5.03 -4.21
CA LEU A 231 -6.43 3.64 -4.49
C LEU A 231 -5.89 2.97 -3.24
N SER A 232 -6.54 1.89 -2.81
CA SER A 232 -6.10 1.01 -1.73
C SER A 232 -5.68 -0.35 -2.30
N VAL A 233 -4.37 -0.62 -2.28
CA VAL A 233 -3.78 -1.87 -2.78
C VAL A 233 -3.15 -2.68 -1.66
N GLY A 234 -3.20 -4.00 -1.80
CA GLY A 234 -2.51 -4.94 -0.92
C GLY A 234 -1.53 -5.81 -1.69
N PHE A 235 -0.34 -6.03 -1.14
CA PHE A 235 0.67 -6.92 -1.70
C PHE A 235 1.03 -7.99 -0.68
N LEU A 236 1.04 -9.25 -1.12
CA LEU A 236 1.66 -10.36 -0.38
C LEU A 236 3.10 -10.51 -0.87
N ILE A 237 4.05 -10.35 0.05
CA ILE A 237 5.48 -10.52 -0.22
C ILE A 237 5.92 -11.83 0.42
N THR A 238 6.47 -12.73 -0.39
CA THR A 238 6.89 -14.08 0.06
C THR A 238 8.39 -14.28 -0.13
N PRO A 239 9.17 -14.46 0.95
CA PRO A 239 10.59 -14.74 0.85
C PRO A 239 10.88 -16.19 0.45
N HIS A 240 11.82 -16.38 -0.47
CA HIS A 240 12.24 -17.68 -0.99
C HIS A 240 13.69 -17.96 -0.57
N PHE A 241 13.85 -18.81 0.44
CA PHE A 241 15.15 -19.25 0.92
C PHE A 241 15.63 -20.46 0.13
N ALA A 242 16.76 -20.31 -0.56
CA ALA A 242 17.45 -21.44 -1.17
C ALA A 242 18.29 -22.16 -0.09
N PRO A 243 18.23 -23.50 -0.03
CA PRO A 243 19.10 -24.26 0.85
C PRO A 243 20.57 -24.12 0.42
N PRO A 244 21.54 -24.22 1.34
CA PRO A 244 22.95 -24.18 0.99
C PRO A 244 23.33 -25.37 0.11
N VAL A 245 24.16 -25.11 -0.91
CA VAL A 245 24.69 -26.14 -1.81
C VAL A 245 26.13 -26.44 -1.41
N ASP A 246 26.43 -27.70 -1.08
CA ASP A 246 27.79 -28.13 -0.82
C ASP A 246 28.57 -28.29 -2.13
N ALA A 247 29.32 -27.26 -2.49
CA ALA A 247 30.17 -27.26 -3.67
C ALA A 247 31.38 -28.20 -3.58
N THR A 248 31.72 -28.71 -2.38
CA THR A 248 32.86 -29.62 -2.19
C THR A 248 32.53 -31.07 -2.55
N GLY A 249 31.23 -31.40 -2.59
CA GLY A 249 30.76 -32.77 -2.84
C GLY A 249 30.99 -33.74 -1.67
N LEU A 250 31.31 -33.24 -0.47
CA LEU A 250 31.45 -34.07 0.72
C LEU A 250 30.08 -34.55 1.25
N SER A 251 29.04 -33.78 1.00
CA SER A 251 27.67 -34.08 1.38
C SER A 251 26.85 -34.61 0.21
N ASN A 252 26.14 -35.71 0.46
CA ASN A 252 25.12 -36.25 -0.44
C ASN A 252 23.69 -35.81 -0.06
N LEU A 253 23.57 -34.77 0.80
CA LEU A 253 22.27 -34.27 1.22
C LEU A 253 21.53 -33.67 0.03
N LYS A 254 20.44 -34.32 -0.39
CA LYS A 254 19.53 -33.79 -1.40
C LYS A 254 18.65 -32.73 -0.75
N THR A 255 18.85 -31.48 -1.14
CA THR A 255 18.00 -30.36 -0.71
C THR A 255 16.94 -30.07 -1.76
N ASN A 256 15.68 -29.97 -1.35
CA ASN A 256 14.62 -29.52 -2.24
C ASN A 256 14.73 -28.00 -2.42
N VAL A 257 15.23 -27.58 -3.59
CA VAL A 257 15.23 -26.17 -3.98
C VAL A 257 13.82 -25.83 -4.44
N ARG A 258 13.14 -24.93 -3.73
CA ARG A 258 11.89 -24.36 -4.23
C ARG A 258 12.21 -23.49 -5.43
N GLU A 259 11.48 -23.70 -6.51
CA GLU A 259 11.58 -22.88 -7.70
C GLU A 259 11.07 -21.47 -7.38
N PHE A 260 11.83 -20.47 -7.81
CA PHE A 260 11.43 -19.08 -7.67
C PHE A 260 10.47 -18.75 -8.83
N PRO A 261 9.32 -18.11 -8.57
CA PRO A 261 8.37 -17.78 -9.63
C PRO A 261 9.01 -16.99 -10.76
N ASP A 262 8.58 -17.28 -12.00
CA ASP A 262 9.01 -16.48 -13.14
C ASP A 262 8.48 -15.04 -13.04
N GLU A 263 9.34 -14.09 -13.44
CA GLU A 263 9.03 -12.67 -13.34
C GLU A 263 7.91 -12.27 -14.29
N LEU A 264 7.94 -12.78 -15.53
CA LEU A 264 6.97 -12.44 -16.56
C LEU A 264 5.60 -13.02 -16.21
N GLU A 265 5.54 -14.27 -15.75
CA GLU A 265 4.30 -14.88 -15.24
C GLU A 265 3.70 -14.06 -14.09
N SER A 266 4.52 -13.70 -13.10
CA SER A 266 4.10 -12.88 -11.96
C SER A 266 3.60 -11.49 -12.40
N ALA A 267 4.23 -10.90 -13.42
CA ALA A 267 3.83 -9.61 -13.98
C ALA A 267 2.50 -9.68 -14.73
N ILE A 268 2.23 -10.78 -15.46
CA ILE A 268 0.95 -11.01 -16.14
C ILE A 268 -0.17 -11.23 -15.12
N ASP A 269 0.08 -12.01 -14.07
CA ASP A 269 -0.87 -12.21 -12.96
C ASP A 269 -1.21 -10.88 -12.28
N LEU A 270 -0.21 -10.03 -12.07
CA LEU A 270 -0.39 -8.71 -11.50
C LEU A 270 -1.30 -7.82 -12.37
N VAL A 271 -1.17 -7.86 -13.71
CA VAL A 271 -2.08 -7.18 -14.64
C VAL A 271 -3.50 -7.76 -14.54
N ALA A 272 -3.63 -9.08 -14.45
CA ALA A 272 -4.92 -9.73 -14.32
C ALA A 272 -5.66 -9.34 -13.02
N VAL A 273 -4.94 -9.27 -11.89
CA VAL A 273 -5.51 -8.82 -10.61
C VAL A 273 -5.82 -7.33 -10.63
N ALA A 274 -4.96 -6.49 -11.23
CA ALA A 274 -5.20 -5.06 -11.34
C ALA A 274 -6.48 -4.73 -12.13
N LYS A 275 -6.87 -5.56 -13.10
CA LYS A 275 -8.16 -5.46 -13.79
C LYS A 275 -9.36 -5.56 -12.84
N GLY A 276 -9.19 -6.32 -11.76
CA GLY A 276 -10.21 -6.59 -10.75
C GLY A 276 -10.26 -5.58 -9.61
N ILE A 277 -9.56 -4.44 -9.71
CA ILE A 277 -9.68 -3.36 -8.71
C ILE A 277 -11.13 -2.89 -8.68
N LYS A 278 -11.75 -3.00 -7.51
CA LYS A 278 -13.19 -2.76 -7.34
C LYS A 278 -13.48 -1.28 -7.12
N ASP A 279 -14.48 -0.79 -7.84
CA ASP A 279 -15.06 0.53 -7.63
C ASP A 279 -16.03 0.50 -6.45
N VAL A 280 -15.61 1.04 -5.31
CA VAL A 280 -16.46 1.10 -4.12
C VAL A 280 -17.67 2.01 -4.37
N ASP A 281 -17.50 3.13 -5.05
CA ASP A 281 -18.61 4.07 -5.31
C ASP A 281 -19.69 3.39 -6.14
N GLY A 282 -19.27 2.71 -7.22
CA GLY A 282 -20.18 1.94 -8.08
C GLY A 282 -20.88 0.80 -7.34
N ILE A 283 -20.18 0.10 -6.45
CA ILE A 283 -20.76 -0.98 -5.63
C ILE A 283 -21.82 -0.42 -4.67
N LEU A 284 -21.51 0.66 -3.95
CA LEU A 284 -22.44 1.25 -2.96
C LEU A 284 -23.62 1.98 -3.63
N ALA A 285 -23.43 2.50 -4.84
CA ALA A 285 -24.52 3.05 -5.64
C ALA A 285 -25.49 1.96 -6.11
N ALA A 286 -24.99 0.75 -6.39
CA ALA A 286 -25.78 -0.38 -6.86
C ALA A 286 -26.44 -1.20 -5.73
N ASP A 287 -25.89 -1.17 -4.51
CA ASP A 287 -26.36 -1.95 -3.36
C ASP A 287 -26.62 -1.05 -2.15
N THR A 288 -27.88 -0.60 -2.02
CA THR A 288 -28.32 0.24 -0.90
C THR A 288 -28.22 -0.48 0.44
N GLN A 289 -28.46 -1.79 0.49
CA GLN A 289 -28.37 -2.56 1.73
C GLN A 289 -26.92 -2.62 2.23
N LEU A 290 -25.97 -2.87 1.32
CA LEU A 290 -24.56 -2.83 1.64
C LEU A 290 -24.11 -1.43 2.05
N LYS A 291 -24.60 -0.40 1.35
CA LYS A 291 -24.34 1.00 1.71
C LYS A 291 -24.78 1.29 3.15
N ASP A 292 -26.02 0.97 3.51
CA ASP A 292 -26.55 1.19 4.86
C ASP A 292 -25.77 0.41 5.93
N ALA A 293 -25.41 -0.83 5.63
CA ALA A 293 -24.61 -1.66 6.53
C ALA A 293 -23.21 -1.05 6.78
N LEU A 294 -22.54 -0.58 5.72
CA LEU A 294 -21.22 0.03 5.82
C LEU A 294 -21.26 1.42 6.46
N THR A 295 -22.30 2.21 6.20
CA THR A 295 -22.52 3.49 6.91
C THR A 295 -22.66 3.27 8.41
N ASN A 296 -23.46 2.29 8.84
CA ASN A 296 -23.59 1.98 10.27
C ASN A 296 -22.28 1.45 10.88
N SER A 297 -21.60 0.52 10.20
CA SER A 297 -20.31 0.00 10.65
C SER A 297 -19.24 1.09 10.76
N SER A 298 -19.23 2.04 9.83
CA SER A 298 -18.33 3.20 9.85
C SER A 298 -18.65 4.13 11.02
N ALA A 299 -19.94 4.37 11.28
CA ALA A 299 -20.38 5.15 12.44
C ALA A 299 -19.92 4.51 13.77
N ASP A 300 -20.03 3.18 13.88
CA ASP A 300 -19.59 2.44 15.07
C ASP A 300 -18.06 2.47 15.24
N LEU A 301 -17.31 2.40 14.12
CA LEU A 301 -15.86 2.51 14.12
C LEU A 301 -15.39 3.93 14.52
N LEU A 302 -16.07 4.96 14.05
CA LEU A 302 -15.82 6.35 14.44
C LEU A 302 -16.17 6.60 15.92
N ALA A 303 -17.27 6.03 16.40
CA ALA A 303 -17.65 6.10 17.82
C ALA A 303 -16.57 5.52 18.74
N GLU A 304 -15.95 4.39 18.35
CA GLU A 304 -14.81 3.83 19.08
C GLU A 304 -13.57 4.73 19.10
N ALA A 305 -13.44 5.61 18.11
CA ALA A 305 -12.42 6.64 18.06
C ALA A 305 -12.87 7.96 18.72
N SER A 306 -13.95 7.92 19.52
CA SER A 306 -14.51 9.07 20.26
C SER A 306 -15.15 10.15 19.40
N TYR A 307 -15.53 9.84 18.16
CA TYR A 307 -16.39 10.70 17.34
C TYR A 307 -17.87 10.47 17.66
N ASP A 308 -18.73 11.47 17.39
CA ASP A 308 -20.17 11.34 17.59
C ASP A 308 -20.79 10.52 16.45
N ARG A 309 -21.37 9.37 16.80
CA ARG A 309 -22.03 8.44 15.88
C ARG A 309 -23.22 9.07 15.19
N ASP A 310 -24.08 9.76 15.94
CA ASP A 310 -25.35 10.29 15.44
C ASP A 310 -25.14 11.58 14.64
N GLU A 311 -24.11 12.35 14.98
CA GLU A 311 -23.61 13.45 14.14
C GLU A 311 -23.10 12.93 12.79
N TYR A 312 -22.27 11.88 12.79
CA TYR A 312 -21.79 11.27 11.55
C TYR A 312 -22.94 10.77 10.67
N LEU A 313 -23.92 10.04 11.25
CA LEU A 313 -25.07 9.55 10.50
C LEU A 313 -25.92 10.68 9.91
N ARG A 314 -26.10 11.78 10.66
CA ARG A 314 -26.79 12.98 10.14
C ARG A 314 -26.01 13.61 8.99
N TRP A 315 -24.69 13.76 9.14
CA TRP A 315 -23.84 14.32 8.09
C TRP A 315 -23.90 13.52 6.78
N VAL A 316 -23.90 12.19 6.85
CA VAL A 316 -24.10 11.31 5.68
C VAL A 316 -25.49 11.50 5.07
N ALA A 317 -26.54 11.53 5.90
CA ALA A 317 -27.92 11.72 5.44
C ALA A 317 -28.15 13.08 4.76
N ASP A 318 -27.43 14.12 5.19
CA ASP A 318 -27.49 15.48 4.62
C ASP A 318 -26.71 15.62 3.30
N GLY A 319 -26.12 14.52 2.81
CA GLY A 319 -25.36 14.47 1.57
C GLY A 319 -23.93 14.96 1.71
N GLU A 320 -23.31 14.71 2.87
CA GLU A 320 -21.88 14.92 3.12
C GLU A 320 -21.42 16.37 2.89
N ARG A 321 -22.32 17.33 3.10
CA ARG A 321 -22.01 18.76 2.90
C ARG A 321 -20.88 19.16 3.85
N GLU A 322 -19.87 19.85 3.31
CA GLU A 322 -18.81 20.41 4.13
C GLU A 322 -19.42 21.31 5.21
N ALA A 323 -18.99 21.13 6.46
CA ALA A 323 -19.30 22.07 7.52
C ALA A 323 -18.77 23.45 7.08
N LYS A 324 -19.65 24.44 6.97
CA LYS A 324 -19.23 25.83 6.77
C LYS A 324 -18.39 26.22 7.99
N VAL A 325 -17.07 26.26 7.81
CA VAL A 325 -16.11 26.83 8.77
C VAL A 325 -16.28 28.34 8.78
#